data_AF-X1K1E1-F1
#
_entry.id   AF-X1K1E1-F1
#
_cell.length_a   1.000
_cell.length_b   1.000
_cell.length_c   1.000
_cell.angle_alpha   90.00
_cell.angle_beta   90.00
_cell.angle_gamma   90.00
#
_symmetry.space_group_name_H-M   'P 1'
#
loop_
_entity.id
_entity.type
_entity.pdbx_description
1 polymer ?
#
loop_
_entity_poly.entity_id
_entity_poly.type
_entity_poly.pdbx_seq_one_letter_code
_entity_poly.pdbx_strand_id
1 'polypeptide(L)'
;EGVSKSGVIFIAVGTPPKENGEADLSSVEKVCSQIARNMKDYKLVVEKSTVPVQTGQWIKRLFNLHDSHQDFDIASNPEFLREGSAIHDFLNPDRIVIGVENERAANILKELYSPIIKRSFDSSLKSAGVNH
;
A
#
# COMPACT_ATOMS: atom_id res chain seq x y z
N GLU A 1 5.01 -5.23 -15.74
CA GLU A 1 4.12 -6.39 -15.54
C GLU A 1 3.25 -6.27 -14.28
N GLY A 2 3.84 -5.98 -13.10
CA GLY A 2 3.07 -5.84 -11.85
C GLY A 2 1.94 -4.80 -11.90
N VAL A 3 2.15 -3.64 -12.54
CA VAL A 3 1.10 -2.60 -12.66
C VAL A 3 -0.09 -3.08 -13.50
N SER A 4 0.17 -3.75 -14.62
CA SER A 4 -0.88 -4.18 -15.55
C SER A 4 -1.75 -5.34 -15.04
N LYS A 5 -1.23 -6.15 -14.10
CA LYS A 5 -1.92 -7.36 -13.61
C LYS A 5 -2.59 -7.18 -12.24
N SER A 6 -2.49 -6.00 -11.65
CA SER A 6 -2.95 -5.74 -10.28
C SER A 6 -4.07 -4.71 -10.27
N GLY A 7 -5.13 -4.93 -9.50
CA GLY A 7 -6.15 -3.91 -9.21
C GLY A 7 -5.79 -3.00 -8.04
N VAL A 8 -4.99 -3.52 -7.10
CA VAL A 8 -4.48 -2.81 -5.91
C VAL A 8 -2.96 -2.87 -5.90
N ILE A 9 -2.29 -1.74 -5.68
CA ILE A 9 -0.83 -1.63 -5.66
C ILE A 9 -0.38 -1.01 -4.34
N PHE A 10 0.38 -1.77 -3.54
CA PHE A 10 0.96 -1.27 -2.30
C PHE A 10 2.34 -0.66 -2.54
N ILE A 11 2.54 0.56 -2.07
CA ILE A 11 3.83 1.23 -1.99
C ILE A 11 4.38 1.01 -0.59
N ALA A 12 5.36 0.12 -0.48
CA ALA A 12 6.01 -0.27 0.77
C ALA A 12 7.53 -0.11 0.69
N VAL A 13 8.00 0.93 0.00
CA VAL A 13 9.43 1.23 -0.10
C VAL A 13 9.91 1.97 1.15
N GLY A 14 11.18 1.78 1.52
CA GLY A 14 11.79 2.51 2.63
C GLY A 14 11.87 4.01 2.35
N THR A 15 11.69 4.79 3.41
CA THR A 15 11.75 6.26 3.43
C THR A 15 12.78 6.71 4.47
N PRO A 16 14.08 6.41 4.25
CA PRO A 16 15.12 6.80 5.21
C PRO A 16 15.11 8.32 5.43
N PRO A 17 15.49 8.80 6.63
CA PRO A 17 15.55 10.23 6.88
C PRO A 17 16.69 10.88 6.07
N LYS A 18 16.47 12.12 5.61
CA LYS A 18 17.48 13.02 5.06
C LYS A 18 18.35 13.59 6.19
N GLU A 19 19.38 14.35 5.83
CA GLU A 19 20.27 15.03 6.79
C GLU A 19 19.52 15.96 7.76
N ASN A 20 18.39 16.53 7.34
CA ASN A 20 17.53 17.38 8.17
C ASN A 20 16.50 16.60 9.02
N GLY A 21 16.52 15.26 8.98
CA GLY A 21 15.60 14.38 9.71
C GLY A 21 14.23 14.14 9.05
N GLU A 22 13.93 14.81 7.94
CA GLU A 22 12.69 14.58 7.19
C GLU A 22 12.77 13.28 6.38
N ALA A 23 11.63 12.62 6.18
CA ALA A 23 11.58 11.41 5.36
C ALA A 23 12.00 11.69 3.90
N ASP A 24 12.87 10.85 3.33
CA ASP A 24 13.19 10.87 1.90
C ASP A 24 12.11 10.15 1.09
N LEU A 25 11.33 10.93 0.34
CA LEU A 25 10.25 10.43 -0.51
C LEU A 25 10.71 10.09 -1.94
N SER A 26 12.01 10.21 -2.26
CA SER A 26 12.54 9.96 -3.61
C SER A 26 12.21 8.57 -4.15
N SER A 27 12.22 7.54 -3.29
CA SER A 27 11.82 6.18 -3.66
C SER A 27 10.33 6.06 -3.95
N VAL A 28 9.49 6.73 -3.13
CA VAL A 28 8.05 6.79 -3.31
C VAL A 28 7.71 7.48 -4.63
N GLU A 29 8.35 8.62 -4.92
CA GLU A 29 8.18 9.38 -6.16
C GLU A 29 8.45 8.52 -7.39
N LYS A 30 9.61 7.85 -7.42
CA LYS A 30 10.01 6.99 -8.54
C LYS A 30 9.00 5.89 -8.80
N VAL A 31 8.52 5.22 -7.75
CA VAL A 31 7.53 4.14 -7.87
C VAL A 31 6.19 4.70 -8.36
N CYS A 32 5.72 5.80 -7.78
CA CYS A 32 4.49 6.46 -8.20
C CYS A 32 4.53 6.89 -9.68
N SER A 33 5.62 7.52 -10.13
CA SER A 33 5.80 7.89 -11.53
C SER A 33 5.79 6.67 -12.45
N GLN A 34 6.39 5.55 -12.03
CA GLN A 34 6.34 4.31 -12.80
C GLN A 34 4.93 3.74 -12.88
N ILE A 35 4.16 3.75 -11.78
CA ILE A 35 2.77 3.29 -11.78
C ILE A 35 1.93 4.17 -12.72
N ALA A 36 1.97 5.49 -12.54
CA ALA A 36 1.18 6.44 -13.31
C ALA A 36 1.42 6.30 -14.82
N ARG A 37 2.68 6.14 -15.26
CA ARG A 37 3.04 5.97 -16.68
C ARG A 37 2.62 4.63 -17.30
N ASN A 38 2.38 3.62 -16.49
CA ASN A 38 2.11 2.25 -16.97
C ASN A 38 0.67 1.79 -16.74
N MET A 39 -0.15 2.62 -16.10
CA MET A 39 -1.55 2.31 -15.82
C MET A 39 -2.39 2.35 -17.10
N LYS A 40 -3.24 1.34 -17.30
CA LYS A 40 -4.10 1.20 -18.50
C LYS A 40 -5.58 1.03 -18.17
N ASP A 41 -5.89 0.99 -16.89
CA ASP A 41 -7.15 0.64 -16.27
C ASP A 41 -7.13 1.14 -14.83
N TYR A 42 -8.29 1.16 -14.17
CA TYR A 42 -8.39 1.67 -12.80
C TYR A 42 -7.44 0.96 -11.83
N LYS A 43 -6.79 1.74 -10.96
CA LYS A 43 -5.97 1.22 -9.84
C LYS A 43 -6.32 1.89 -8.53
N LEU A 44 -6.31 1.10 -7.47
CA LEU A 44 -6.19 1.60 -6.11
C LEU A 44 -4.72 1.54 -5.68
N VAL A 45 -4.12 2.70 -5.42
CA VAL A 45 -2.73 2.81 -4.95
C VAL A 45 -2.74 3.05 -3.45
N VAL A 46 -2.08 2.15 -2.71
CA VAL A 46 -2.08 2.13 -1.25
C VAL A 46 -0.69 2.51 -0.75
N GLU A 47 -0.61 3.64 -0.09
CA GLU A 47 0.56 4.13 0.60
C GLU A 47 0.69 3.39 1.94
N LYS A 48 1.74 2.57 2.11
CA LYS A 48 2.01 1.77 3.32
C LYS A 48 3.27 2.22 4.08
N SER A 49 4.18 2.87 3.37
CA SER A 49 5.45 3.36 3.90
C SER A 49 5.25 4.27 5.12
N THR A 50 6.27 4.38 5.97
CA THR A 50 6.23 5.38 7.05
C THR A 50 6.52 6.75 6.44
N VAL A 51 5.47 7.51 6.14
CA VAL A 51 5.55 8.82 5.47
C VAL A 51 4.93 9.93 6.31
N PRO A 52 5.29 11.21 6.05
CA PRO A 52 4.62 12.35 6.65
C PRO A 52 3.11 12.38 6.36
N VAL A 53 2.37 13.07 7.22
CA VAL A 53 0.96 13.38 6.96
C VAL A 53 0.86 14.12 5.62
N GLN A 54 -0.20 13.87 4.85
CA GLN A 54 -0.49 14.46 3.53
C GLN A 54 0.29 13.88 2.33
N THR A 55 1.18 12.89 2.51
CA THR A 55 1.86 12.23 1.38
C THR A 55 0.88 11.65 0.36
N GLY A 56 -0.29 11.14 0.79
CA GLY A 56 -1.34 10.68 -0.13
C GLY A 56 -1.83 11.77 -1.10
N GLN A 57 -2.00 13.02 -0.65
CA GLN A 57 -2.38 14.14 -1.52
C GLN A 57 -1.27 14.50 -2.50
N TRP A 58 -0.02 14.42 -2.06
CA TRP A 58 1.14 14.62 -2.92
C TRP A 58 1.24 13.54 -4.00
N ILE A 59 1.02 12.26 -3.66
CA ILE A 59 0.95 11.16 -4.64
C ILE A 59 -0.16 11.43 -5.67
N LYS A 60 -1.34 11.86 -5.22
CA LYS A 60 -2.45 12.21 -6.12
C LYS A 60 -2.08 13.29 -7.13
N ARG A 61 -1.37 14.33 -6.68
CA ARG A 61 -0.85 15.38 -7.59
C ARG A 61 0.17 14.83 -8.57
N LEU A 62 1.09 13.97 -8.11
CA LEU A 62 2.10 13.33 -8.97
C LEU A 62 1.46 12.50 -10.09
N PHE A 63 0.40 11.74 -9.79
CA PHE A 63 -0.33 10.98 -10.80
C PHE A 63 -1.00 11.90 -11.82
N ASN A 64 -1.62 13.00 -11.38
CA ASN A 64 -2.23 13.99 -12.26
C ASN A 64 -1.21 14.69 -13.17
N LEU A 65 0.03 14.90 -12.71
CA LEU A 65 1.11 15.49 -13.50
C LEU A 65 1.62 14.56 -14.61
N HIS A 66 1.43 13.25 -14.47
CA HIS A 66 1.81 12.26 -15.48
C HIS A 66 0.74 12.02 -16.54
N ASP A 67 -0.33 12.82 -16.54
CA ASP A 67 -1.48 12.73 -17.46
C ASP A 67 -1.98 11.28 -17.61
N SER A 68 -2.09 10.63 -16.45
CA SER A 68 -2.80 9.36 -16.36
C SER A 68 -4.25 9.60 -16.77
N HIS A 69 -4.59 9.35 -18.03
CA HIS A 69 -5.98 9.38 -18.52
C HIS A 69 -6.87 8.30 -17.88
N GLN A 70 -6.30 7.49 -16.98
CA GLN A 70 -7.00 6.44 -16.26
C GLN A 70 -7.40 6.92 -14.87
N ASP A 71 -8.57 6.47 -14.43
CA ASP A 71 -9.10 6.73 -13.10
C ASP A 71 -8.27 6.00 -12.03
N PHE A 72 -8.09 6.59 -10.86
CA PHE A 72 -7.35 6.00 -9.75
C PHE A 72 -7.78 6.56 -8.41
N ASP A 73 -7.56 5.79 -7.35
CA ASP A 73 -7.72 6.25 -5.97
C ASP A 73 -6.42 6.07 -5.19
N ILE A 74 -6.20 6.96 -4.22
CA ILE A 74 -5.11 6.84 -3.25
C ILE A 74 -5.71 6.48 -1.90
N ALA A 75 -5.12 5.47 -1.25
CA ALA A 75 -5.40 5.12 0.13
C ALA A 75 -4.11 5.18 0.96
N SER A 76 -4.23 5.41 2.26
CA SER A 76 -3.15 5.17 3.22
C SER A 76 -3.50 3.95 4.06
N ASN A 77 -2.55 3.04 4.22
CA ASN A 77 -2.63 1.89 5.10
C ASN A 77 -1.31 1.77 5.86
N PRO A 78 -1.10 2.57 6.92
CA PRO A 78 0.14 2.52 7.68
C PRO A 78 0.32 1.13 8.33
N GLU A 79 1.58 0.68 8.39
CA GLU A 79 1.91 -0.58 9.07
C GLU A 79 2.40 -0.35 10.50
N PHE A 80 2.07 -1.30 11.38
CA PHE A 80 2.45 -1.31 12.79
C PHE A 80 3.14 -2.64 13.17
N LEU A 81 3.93 -3.19 12.24
CA LEU A 81 4.58 -4.49 12.42
C LEU A 81 5.83 -4.34 13.29
N ARG A 82 6.05 -5.30 14.20
CA ARG A 82 7.27 -5.36 15.00
C ARG A 82 8.30 -6.26 14.32
N GLU A 83 9.56 -5.85 14.39
CA GLU A 83 10.68 -6.66 13.92
C GLU A 83 10.70 -8.01 14.66
N GLY A 84 10.97 -9.10 13.94
CA GLY A 84 10.98 -10.46 14.49
C GLY A 84 9.61 -11.13 14.68
N SER A 85 8.49 -10.41 14.52
CA SER A 85 7.13 -10.98 14.61
C SER A 85 6.18 -10.56 13.48
N ALA A 86 6.72 -9.96 12.41
CA ALA A 86 5.96 -9.37 11.30
C ALA A 86 4.93 -10.30 10.65
N ILE A 87 5.25 -11.60 10.46
CA ILE A 87 4.30 -12.57 9.88
C ILE A 87 3.09 -12.77 10.82
N HIS A 88 3.36 -12.97 12.11
CA HIS A 88 2.31 -13.17 13.10
C HIS A 88 1.44 -11.93 13.25
N ASP A 89 2.06 -10.74 13.34
CA ASP A 89 1.38 -9.46 13.48
C ASP A 89 0.54 -9.12 12.25
N PHE A 90 0.98 -9.50 11.04
CA PHE A 90 0.21 -9.31 9.82
C PHE A 90 -1.03 -10.23 9.75
N LEU A 91 -0.92 -11.48 10.22
CA LEU A 91 -2.02 -12.44 10.22
C LEU A 91 -2.99 -12.26 11.40
N ASN A 92 -2.53 -11.62 12.47
CA ASN A 92 -3.32 -11.37 13.68
C ASN A 92 -3.22 -9.90 14.11
N PRO A 93 -3.64 -8.94 13.26
CA PRO A 93 -3.54 -7.53 13.60
C PRO A 93 -4.56 -7.17 14.69
N ASP A 94 -4.14 -6.38 15.68
CA ASP A 94 -5.07 -5.79 16.67
C ASP A 94 -6.08 -4.86 15.98
N ARG A 95 -5.63 -4.14 14.94
CA ARG A 95 -6.45 -3.29 14.07
C ARG A 95 -5.77 -3.06 12.73
N ILE A 96 -6.58 -2.82 11.70
CA ILE A 96 -6.12 -2.39 10.38
C ILE A 96 -6.61 -0.95 10.18
N VAL A 97 -5.67 -0.01 9.99
CA VAL A 97 -5.99 1.40 9.78
C VAL A 97 -5.99 1.67 8.28
N ILE A 98 -7.08 2.25 7.78
CA ILE A 98 -7.24 2.59 6.36
C ILE A 98 -7.75 4.03 6.29
N GLY A 99 -7.01 4.90 5.59
CA GLY A 99 -7.45 6.23 5.17
C GLY A 99 -7.82 6.22 3.69
N VAL A 100 -9.06 6.59 3.37
CA VAL A 100 -9.60 6.63 1.99
C VAL A 100 -10.48 7.86 1.81
N GLU A 101 -10.58 8.36 0.57
CA GLU A 101 -11.39 9.54 0.23
C GLU A 101 -12.78 9.18 -0.33
N ASN A 102 -13.05 7.92 -0.65
CA ASN A 102 -14.33 7.48 -1.21
C ASN A 102 -14.68 6.02 -0.88
N GLU A 103 -15.95 5.68 -1.12
CA GLU A 103 -16.50 4.36 -0.82
C GLU A 103 -15.95 3.25 -1.71
N ARG A 104 -15.59 3.53 -2.97
CA ARG A 104 -15.00 2.54 -3.88
C ARG A 104 -13.70 1.98 -3.31
N ALA A 105 -12.77 2.87 -2.95
CA ALA A 105 -11.51 2.49 -2.32
C ALA A 105 -11.74 1.77 -0.98
N ALA A 106 -12.70 2.25 -0.17
CA ALA A 106 -13.06 1.62 1.10
C ALA A 106 -13.53 0.17 0.92
N ASN A 107 -14.40 -0.08 -0.07
CA ASN A 107 -14.97 -1.40 -0.31
C ASN A 107 -13.93 -2.39 -0.84
N ILE A 108 -13.06 -1.94 -1.76
CA ILE A 108 -11.95 -2.74 -2.26
C ILE A 108 -11.04 -3.21 -1.12
N LEU A 109 -10.65 -2.30 -0.21
CA LEU A 109 -9.78 -2.67 0.92
C LEU A 109 -10.51 -3.54 1.95
N LYS A 110 -11.80 -3.32 2.20
CA LYS A 110 -12.60 -4.21 3.07
C LYS A 110 -12.65 -5.63 2.52
N GLU A 111 -12.83 -5.80 1.22
CA GLU A 111 -12.81 -7.11 0.58
C GLU A 111 -11.42 -7.75 0.68
N LEU A 112 -10.37 -6.97 0.38
CA LEU A 112 -8.98 -7.42 0.46
C LEU A 112 -8.59 -7.91 1.86
N TYR A 113 -8.98 -7.19 2.92
CA TYR A 113 -8.67 -7.57 4.31
C TYR A 113 -9.68 -8.55 4.93
N SER A 114 -10.80 -8.84 4.27
CA SER A 114 -11.87 -9.71 4.78
C SER A 114 -11.36 -11.07 5.27
N PRO A 115 -10.46 -11.78 4.55
CA PRO A 115 -9.95 -13.08 5.01
C PRO A 115 -9.11 -12.98 6.28
N ILE A 116 -8.32 -11.90 6.42
CA ILE A 116 -7.47 -11.66 7.60
C ILE A 116 -8.35 -11.37 8.82
N ILE A 117 -9.35 -10.50 8.67
CA ILE A 117 -10.26 -10.12 9.76
C ILE A 117 -11.12 -11.32 10.21
N LYS A 118 -11.62 -12.11 9.25
CA LYS A 118 -12.43 -13.31 9.53
C LYS A 118 -11.61 -14.51 9.96
N ARG A 119 -10.27 -14.41 9.91
CA ARG A 119 -9.34 -15.53 10.13
C ARG A 119 -9.63 -16.74 9.24
N SER A 120 -10.18 -16.48 8.05
CA SER A 120 -10.50 -17.51 7.06
C SER A 120 -9.31 -17.64 6.11
N PHE A 121 -8.26 -18.30 6.57
CA PHE A 121 -7.12 -18.66 5.74
C PHE A 121 -7.30 -20.08 5.23
N ASP A 122 -6.99 -20.31 3.95
CA ASP A 122 -6.84 -21.68 3.46
C ASP A 122 -5.70 -22.36 4.24
N SER A 123 -5.96 -23.57 4.69
CA SER A 123 -5.10 -24.42 5.51
C SER A 123 -3.69 -24.65 4.91
N SER A 124 -3.53 -24.41 3.60
CA SER A 124 -2.27 -24.49 2.85
C SER A 124 -1.24 -23.39 3.18
N LEU A 125 -1.65 -22.26 3.77
CA LEU A 125 -0.73 -21.18 4.15
C LEU A 125 0.01 -21.44 5.48
N LYS A 126 -0.38 -22.46 6.25
CA LYS A 126 0.26 -22.79 7.53
C LYS A 126 1.67 -23.39 7.38
N SER A 127 2.08 -23.79 6.17
CA SER A 127 3.37 -24.43 5.93
C SER A 127 4.49 -23.49 5.46
N ALA A 128 4.22 -22.19 5.29
CA ALA A 128 5.24 -21.22 4.92
C ALA A 128 5.90 -20.61 6.18
N GLY A 129 6.61 -21.44 6.95
CA GLY A 129 7.27 -20.99 8.17
C GLY A 129 8.40 -21.92 8.62
N VAL A 130 9.63 -21.43 8.43
CA VAL A 130 10.87 -21.76 9.13
C VAL A 130 11.42 -23.19 8.92
N ASN A 131 12.29 -23.34 7.92
CA ASN A 131 13.39 -24.31 8.05
C ASN A 131 14.52 -23.62 8.83
N HIS A 132 14.93 -24.25 9.93
CA HIS A 132 16.14 -23.92 10.70
C HIS A 132 17.40 -23.93 9.83
#